data_AF-A0A8C8BHJ5-F1
#
_entry.id   AF-A0A8C8BHJ5-F1
#
_cell.length_a   1.000
_cell.length_b   1.000
_cell.length_c   1.000
_cell.angle_alpha   90.00
_cell.angle_beta   90.00
_cell.angle_gamma   90.00
#
_symmetry.space_group_name_H-M   'P 1'
#
loop_
_entity.id
_entity.type
_entity.pdbx_description
1 polymer ?
#
loop_
_entity_poly.entity_id
_entity_poly.type
_entity_poly.pdbx_seq_one_letter_code
_entity_poly.pdbx_strand_id
1 'polypeptide(L)'
;MRISSAGPRCSVWGRWAQLRWLTGFHTRSLAPQGLTSAPAVLQQRKPPGMPTSVVSRPWGVRPRGRRALHAAPASSQEVALTSERFGVRRLPFSRVSDSDVAFFERVMPGRVVTNPEELKPFNVDWLKSVRGCSKLMLKPQTTAEVSQILRYCYERNLAVNPQGGNTGLVGGSVPVFDEIILSTVLMNRIISFDKVSGILVCQAGCVLEKLNEYLEEQGFIMPLDLGAKGSCHIGGNVATNAGGLRLLRYGSLRGTVLGLEVVLGDGSALDCLASLRKDNTGYDLKQLFIGSEGTLGVVTAVSILCPQKPKAVNLAFLGCQSFAKVLETFTTCRAMLGEILSAYEFMDEKCMELVERHLKLSSPVTGSPFYVLIETSGSNSTHDEEKLNNFLERATTSGLVTDGTVATDDKKIKALWSLRERITEALTHDGCVYKYDISLPVGKLYDLVTDTRARLGQSAKNVVGYGHLGDGNLHLNITAESYSHSLLDAIEPFVYEWTARYNGSISAEHGLGFKKKQFIQYSKASEAIFLMQRFKAMLDPKGILNPYKTLPSHS
;
A
#
# COMPACT_ATOMS: atom_id res chain seq x y z
N MET A 1 -3.23 68.18 51.87
CA MET A 1 -1.94 67.67 51.36
C MET A 1 -2.19 66.93 50.05
N ARG A 2 -1.47 67.31 48.98
CA ARG A 2 -1.33 66.59 47.69
C ARG A 2 -0.58 65.26 47.94
N ILE A 3 -0.71 64.18 47.14
CA ILE A 3 -0.03 63.86 45.85
C ILE A 3 -0.58 62.45 45.46
N SER A 4 -1.27 62.21 44.33
CA SER A 4 -0.80 61.88 42.95
C SER A 4 0.13 60.65 42.80
N SER A 5 -0.32 59.59 42.12
CA SER A 5 0.21 59.20 40.79
C SER A 5 -0.41 57.90 40.24
N ALA A 6 -0.70 57.94 38.94
CA ALA A 6 -1.11 56.83 38.09
C ALA A 6 0.10 56.30 37.30
N GLY A 7 0.05 55.03 36.88
CA GLY A 7 0.96 54.42 35.90
C GLY A 7 0.47 53.04 35.44
N PRO A 8 0.73 52.62 34.17
CA PRO A 8 -0.29 51.94 33.36
C PRO A 8 -0.04 50.45 33.06
N ARG A 9 -1.13 49.79 32.66
CA ARG A 9 -1.18 48.43 32.07
C ARG A 9 -0.40 48.40 30.75
N CYS A 10 0.51 47.43 30.62
CA CYS A 10 1.24 47.17 29.38
C CYS A 10 0.62 45.95 28.67
N SER A 11 0.21 46.18 27.42
CA SER A 11 -0.33 45.23 26.46
C SER A 11 0.77 44.37 25.84
N VAL A 12 0.57 43.05 25.78
CA VAL A 12 1.32 42.16 24.89
C VAL A 12 0.35 41.61 23.84
N TRP A 13 0.02 42.47 22.87
CA TRP A 13 -0.54 42.10 21.57
C TRP A 13 0.46 42.62 20.54
N GLY A 14 1.17 41.73 19.86
CA GLY A 14 2.21 42.15 18.93
C GLY A 14 3.11 41.02 18.48
N ARG A 15 2.56 40.07 17.74
CA ARG A 15 3.16 39.31 16.63
C ARG A 15 2.10 38.35 16.09
N TRP A 16 2.16 38.08 14.79
CA TRP A 16 1.31 37.14 14.03
C TRP A 16 0.04 37.72 13.39
N ALA A 17 0.20 38.81 12.66
CA ALA A 17 -0.58 39.07 11.44
C ALA A 17 0.31 38.75 10.23
N GLN A 18 0.36 37.49 9.80
CA GLN A 18 0.82 37.07 8.46
C GLN A 18 0.55 35.57 8.23
N LEU A 19 -0.73 35.19 8.24
CA LEU A 19 -1.20 34.02 7.49
C LEU A 19 -1.69 34.56 6.14
N ARG A 20 -1.02 34.16 5.05
CA ARG A 20 -1.41 34.55 3.69
C ARG A 20 -2.67 33.78 3.28
N TRP A 21 -3.81 34.45 3.33
CA TRP A 21 -5.06 34.03 2.71
C TRP A 21 -5.24 34.76 1.37
N LEU A 22 -5.43 34.02 0.28
CA LEU A 22 -5.87 34.56 -1.01
C LEU A 22 -7.26 34.01 -1.30
N THR A 23 -8.29 34.73 -0.89
CA THR A 23 -9.67 34.53 -1.35
C THR A 23 -10.16 35.86 -1.94
N GLY A 24 -10.26 35.91 -3.27
CA GLY A 24 -10.81 37.04 -4.00
C GLY A 24 -12.29 36.80 -4.29
N PHE A 25 -13.18 37.47 -3.56
CA PHE A 25 -14.57 37.67 -3.97
C PHE A 25 -14.84 39.17 -4.06
N HIS A 26 -15.23 39.64 -5.24
CA HIS A 26 -15.85 40.94 -5.44
C HIS A 26 -17.36 40.75 -5.57
N THR A 27 -18.10 41.28 -4.60
CA THR A 27 -19.54 41.50 -4.70
C THR A 27 -19.80 42.85 -5.36
N ARG A 28 -20.58 42.85 -6.44
CA ARG A 28 -21.39 44.01 -6.84
C ARG A 28 -22.82 43.57 -7.04
N SER A 29 -23.68 44.12 -6.19
CA SER A 29 -25.13 44.12 -6.30
C SER A 29 -25.56 45.01 -7.46
N LEU A 30 -26.57 44.57 -8.24
CA LEU A 30 -27.63 45.40 -8.82
C LEU A 30 -28.82 44.47 -9.17
N ALA A 31 -30.02 44.89 -8.79
CA ALA A 31 -31.29 44.16 -8.86
C ALA A 31 -32.08 44.48 -10.17
N PRO A 32 -33.34 44.03 -10.38
CA PRO A 32 -33.69 43.13 -11.48
C PRO A 32 -34.66 43.74 -12.51
N GLN A 33 -34.66 43.23 -13.74
CA GLN A 33 -35.78 43.36 -14.68
C GLN A 33 -35.96 42.06 -15.47
N GLY A 34 -37.19 41.55 -15.51
CA GLY A 34 -37.58 40.36 -16.25
C GLY A 34 -38.07 40.67 -17.66
N LEU A 35 -38.16 39.64 -18.51
CA LEU A 35 -39.25 39.34 -19.45
C LEU A 35 -38.84 38.19 -20.40
N THR A 36 -39.62 37.10 -20.31
CA THR A 36 -40.18 36.24 -21.37
C THR A 36 -39.40 35.89 -22.67
N SER A 37 -39.46 34.57 -22.97
CA SER A 37 -39.88 33.94 -24.25
C SER A 37 -38.88 32.95 -24.89
N ALA A 38 -39.47 31.96 -25.57
CA ALA A 38 -38.97 30.62 -25.86
C ALA A 38 -38.31 30.51 -27.29
N PRO A 39 -37.97 29.31 -27.83
CA PRO A 39 -36.73 29.09 -28.57
C PRO A 39 -36.87 29.11 -30.11
N ALA A 40 -35.74 29.26 -30.83
CA ALA A 40 -35.68 29.12 -32.28
C ALA A 40 -34.60 28.12 -32.72
N VAL A 41 -35.04 27.17 -33.54
CA VAL A 41 -34.29 26.20 -34.35
C VAL A 41 -33.90 26.86 -35.67
N LEU A 42 -32.74 26.54 -36.27
CA LEU A 42 -32.57 26.24 -37.72
C LEU A 42 -31.10 26.02 -38.16
N GLN A 43 -30.86 24.78 -38.60
CA GLN A 43 -30.26 24.31 -39.87
C GLN A 43 -28.95 24.86 -40.47
N GLN A 44 -28.19 23.86 -40.96
CA GLN A 44 -26.99 23.85 -41.79
C GLN A 44 -27.15 24.51 -43.17
N ARG A 45 -26.03 24.98 -43.76
CA ARG A 45 -25.71 24.90 -45.20
C ARG A 45 -24.19 25.06 -45.47
N LYS A 46 -23.64 24.15 -46.30
CA LYS A 46 -22.30 24.16 -46.98
C LYS A 46 -22.27 25.18 -48.14
N PRO A 47 -21.11 25.66 -48.67
CA PRO A 47 -20.32 24.99 -49.76
C PRO A 47 -18.81 25.43 -49.82
N PRO A 48 -18.04 25.30 -50.94
CA PRO A 48 -17.69 24.17 -51.80
C PRO A 48 -16.14 23.90 -51.85
N GLY A 49 -15.69 22.90 -52.62
CA GLY A 49 -14.31 22.39 -52.64
C GLY A 49 -13.40 22.73 -53.85
N MET A 50 -12.10 22.57 -53.56
CA MET A 50 -10.89 22.18 -54.33
C MET A 50 -10.47 22.89 -55.66
N PRO A 51 -9.14 23.03 -55.87
CA PRO A 51 -8.44 22.06 -56.71
C PRO A 51 -7.05 21.54 -56.24
N THR A 52 -6.79 20.32 -56.73
CA THR A 52 -5.62 19.44 -56.94
C THR A 52 -4.13 19.82 -56.69
N SER A 53 -3.43 18.77 -56.22
CA SER A 53 -2.05 18.27 -56.47
C SER A 53 -0.83 19.08 -55.99
N VAL A 54 0.02 18.47 -55.14
CA VAL A 54 1.49 18.27 -55.32
C VAL A 54 2.00 17.23 -54.30
N VAL A 55 2.79 16.28 -54.79
CA VAL A 55 3.55 15.28 -54.02
C VAL A 55 4.71 15.95 -53.26
N SER A 56 4.85 15.72 -51.94
CA SER A 56 6.15 15.82 -51.27
C SER A 56 6.21 15.05 -49.93
N ARG A 57 7.42 14.53 -49.66
CA ARG A 57 7.82 13.56 -48.63
C ARG A 57 7.60 14.03 -47.18
N PRO A 58 7.36 13.12 -46.22
CA PRO A 58 7.35 13.50 -44.81
C PRO A 58 8.78 13.68 -44.29
N TRP A 59 8.97 14.83 -43.65
CA TRP A 59 10.19 15.25 -42.98
C TRP A 59 10.48 14.37 -41.76
N GLY A 60 11.73 13.92 -41.65
CA GLY A 60 12.25 13.22 -40.49
C GLY A 60 12.30 14.12 -39.26
N VAL A 61 11.58 13.73 -38.21
CA VAL A 61 11.77 14.26 -36.87
C VAL A 61 12.75 13.34 -36.14
N ARG A 62 13.95 13.86 -35.88
CA ARG A 62 14.96 13.23 -35.03
C ARG A 62 14.40 13.08 -33.59
N PRO A 63 14.58 11.93 -32.92
CA PRO A 63 14.23 11.83 -31.51
C PRO A 63 15.24 12.62 -30.68
N ARG A 64 14.76 13.60 -29.90
CA ARG A 64 15.55 14.28 -28.86
C ARG A 64 15.92 13.28 -27.77
N GLY A 65 17.16 13.42 -27.29
CA GLY A 65 17.88 12.44 -26.47
C GLY A 65 17.13 11.93 -25.25
N ARG A 66 17.18 10.61 -25.08
CA ARG A 66 16.94 9.94 -23.79
C ARG A 66 17.97 10.48 -22.80
N ARG A 67 17.52 11.22 -21.79
CA ARG A 67 18.30 11.37 -20.55
C ARG A 67 18.32 9.99 -19.88
N ALA A 68 19.46 9.30 -20.02
CA ALA A 68 19.78 8.16 -19.20
C ALA A 68 19.81 8.63 -17.74
N LEU A 69 18.91 8.08 -16.92
CA LEU A 69 19.05 8.14 -15.47
C LEU A 69 20.29 7.32 -15.14
N HIS A 70 21.39 7.99 -14.82
CA HIS A 70 22.58 7.35 -14.31
C HIS A 70 22.23 6.69 -12.96
N ALA A 71 22.08 5.37 -12.99
CA ALA A 71 22.11 4.56 -11.78
C ALA A 71 23.53 4.62 -11.21
N ALA A 72 23.65 4.99 -9.93
CA ALA A 72 24.88 4.82 -9.19
C ALA A 72 25.27 3.33 -9.17
N PRO A 73 26.56 2.98 -9.23
CA PRO A 73 26.99 1.58 -9.21
C PRO A 73 26.78 1.04 -7.79
N ALA A 74 25.67 0.33 -7.57
CA ALA A 74 25.55 -0.59 -6.46
C ALA A 74 26.52 -1.75 -6.70
N SER A 75 27.27 -2.15 -5.67
CA SER A 75 28.17 -3.30 -5.75
C SER A 75 27.45 -4.51 -6.35
N SER A 76 28.08 -5.13 -7.35
CA SER A 76 27.55 -6.19 -8.21
C SER A 76 27.52 -7.56 -7.53
N GLN A 77 27.10 -7.62 -6.27
CA GLN A 77 27.00 -8.90 -5.56
C GLN A 77 25.60 -9.47 -5.76
N GLU A 78 25.54 -10.61 -6.46
CA GLU A 78 24.30 -11.33 -6.68
C GLU A 78 23.68 -11.74 -5.33
N VAL A 79 22.37 -11.54 -5.16
CA VAL A 79 21.67 -11.91 -3.91
C VAL A 79 21.86 -13.40 -3.66
N ALA A 80 22.30 -13.83 -2.47
CA ALA A 80 22.48 -15.26 -2.19
C ALA A 80 21.15 -16.04 -2.31
N LEU A 81 21.21 -17.32 -2.69
CA LEU A 81 20.02 -18.16 -2.74
C LEU A 81 19.41 -18.30 -1.34
N THR A 82 18.08 -18.23 -1.26
CA THR A 82 17.35 -18.34 0.01
C THR A 82 17.68 -19.65 0.73
N SER A 83 17.80 -20.75 -0.02
CA SER A 83 18.18 -22.06 0.52
C SER A 83 19.55 -22.06 1.20
N GLU A 84 20.53 -21.36 0.62
CA GLU A 84 21.89 -21.27 1.15
C GLU A 84 21.95 -20.34 2.34
N ARG A 85 21.34 -19.16 2.22
CA ARG A 85 21.34 -18.12 3.27
C ARG A 85 20.63 -18.57 4.55
N PHE A 86 19.55 -19.33 4.43
CA PHE A 86 18.70 -19.72 5.56
C PHE A 86 18.76 -21.23 5.89
N GLY A 87 19.59 -22.02 5.20
CA GLY A 87 19.76 -23.45 5.49
C GLY A 87 18.48 -24.29 5.35
N VAL A 88 17.55 -23.87 4.50
CA VAL A 88 16.25 -24.56 4.31
C VAL A 88 16.47 -25.82 3.47
N ARG A 89 15.71 -26.88 3.74
CA ARG A 89 15.70 -28.12 2.94
C ARG A 89 14.55 -28.13 1.95
N ARG A 90 14.82 -28.55 0.72
CA ARG A 90 13.81 -28.70 -0.33
C ARG A 90 12.92 -29.89 0.00
N LEU A 91 11.60 -29.68 -0.03
CA LEU A 91 10.60 -30.74 0.08
C LEU A 91 10.64 -31.66 -1.17
N PRO A 92 10.13 -32.90 -1.09
CA PRO A 92 10.24 -33.90 -2.15
C PRO A 92 9.27 -33.66 -3.33
N PHE A 93 9.21 -32.44 -3.85
CA PHE A 93 8.52 -32.11 -5.09
C PHE A 93 9.27 -32.65 -6.30
N SER A 94 8.54 -32.97 -7.37
CA SER A 94 9.18 -33.28 -8.65
C SER A 94 9.95 -32.07 -9.19
N ARG A 95 10.79 -32.30 -10.19
CA ARG A 95 11.48 -31.23 -10.94
C ARG A 95 10.84 -31.10 -12.31
N VAL A 96 10.83 -29.87 -12.82
CA VAL A 96 10.37 -29.57 -14.17
C VAL A 96 11.25 -30.30 -15.19
N SER A 97 10.60 -30.98 -16.13
CA SER A 97 11.21 -31.64 -17.29
C SER A 97 10.73 -31.00 -18.60
N ASP A 98 11.35 -31.34 -19.72
CA ASP A 98 11.00 -30.79 -21.04
C ASP A 98 9.56 -31.13 -21.45
N SER A 99 9.04 -32.28 -21.02
CA SER A 99 7.64 -32.66 -21.29
C SER A 99 6.65 -31.80 -20.51
N ASP A 100 7.01 -31.37 -19.29
CA ASP A 100 6.23 -30.43 -18.48
C ASP A 100 6.19 -29.06 -19.18
N VAL A 101 7.34 -28.56 -19.66
CA VAL A 101 7.42 -27.31 -20.44
C VAL A 101 6.59 -27.39 -21.72
N ALA A 102 6.70 -28.49 -22.47
CA ALA A 102 5.93 -28.71 -23.69
C ALA A 102 4.42 -28.79 -23.43
N PHE A 103 3.99 -29.31 -22.28
CA PHE A 103 2.59 -29.28 -21.87
C PHE A 103 2.11 -27.84 -21.68
N PHE A 104 2.83 -27.05 -20.90
CA PHE A 104 2.46 -25.65 -20.66
C PHE A 104 2.45 -24.81 -21.94
N GLU A 105 3.37 -25.07 -22.86
CA GLU A 105 3.42 -24.39 -24.16
C GLU A 105 2.20 -24.72 -25.02
N ARG A 106 1.63 -25.94 -24.92
CA ARG A 106 0.36 -26.27 -25.58
C ARG A 106 -0.84 -25.58 -24.94
N VAL A 107 -0.85 -25.44 -23.62
CA VAL A 107 -1.95 -24.78 -22.88
C VAL A 107 -1.97 -23.28 -23.15
N MET A 108 -0.80 -22.64 -23.20
CA MET A 108 -0.65 -21.19 -23.36
C MET A 108 0.55 -20.84 -24.26
N PRO A 109 0.41 -21.01 -25.60
CA PRO A 109 1.50 -20.76 -26.55
C PRO A 109 2.12 -19.37 -26.41
N GLY A 110 3.45 -19.30 -26.43
CA GLY A 110 4.24 -18.07 -26.33
C GLY A 110 4.24 -17.39 -24.96
N ARG A 111 3.68 -18.04 -23.92
CA ARG A 111 3.53 -17.46 -22.56
C ARG A 111 4.23 -18.30 -21.47
N VAL A 112 5.14 -19.18 -21.89
CA VAL A 112 6.04 -19.95 -21.03
C VAL A 112 7.45 -19.35 -21.12
N VAL A 113 8.02 -18.96 -19.99
CA VAL A 113 9.35 -18.31 -19.92
C VAL A 113 10.35 -19.24 -19.23
N THR A 114 11.39 -19.60 -19.96
CA THR A 114 12.51 -20.44 -19.49
C THR A 114 13.87 -19.75 -19.61
N ASN A 115 13.94 -18.59 -20.25
CA ASN A 115 15.16 -17.80 -20.39
C ASN A 115 15.67 -17.34 -19.01
N PRO A 116 16.88 -17.76 -18.57
CA PRO A 116 17.41 -17.41 -17.26
C PRO A 116 17.49 -15.91 -17.00
N GLU A 117 17.82 -15.10 -18.01
CA GLU A 117 17.94 -13.63 -17.86
C GLU A 117 16.58 -12.97 -17.60
N GLU A 118 15.51 -13.47 -18.22
CA GLU A 118 14.16 -12.99 -17.98
C GLU A 118 13.61 -13.43 -16.62
N LEU A 119 14.06 -14.57 -16.09
CA LEU A 119 13.62 -15.12 -14.81
C LEU A 119 14.31 -14.48 -13.60
N LYS A 120 15.52 -13.91 -13.77
CA LYS A 120 16.27 -13.25 -12.69
C LYS A 120 15.44 -12.27 -11.85
N PRO A 121 14.74 -11.27 -12.43
CA PRO A 121 13.99 -10.30 -11.63
C PRO A 121 12.80 -10.90 -10.88
N PHE A 122 12.22 -12.01 -11.36
CA PHE A 122 11.07 -12.67 -10.71
C PHE A 122 11.48 -13.66 -9.61
N ASN A 123 12.76 -14.04 -9.57
CA ASN A 123 13.33 -14.85 -8.50
C ASN A 123 13.80 -14.01 -7.30
N VAL A 124 13.95 -12.69 -7.43
CA VAL A 124 14.45 -11.80 -6.36
C VAL A 124 13.29 -10.99 -5.77
N ASP A 125 13.18 -10.92 -4.44
CA ASP A 125 12.14 -10.12 -3.80
C ASP A 125 12.44 -8.61 -3.88
N TRP A 126 11.43 -7.79 -3.59
CA TRP A 126 11.53 -6.34 -3.64
C TRP A 126 12.67 -5.78 -2.75
N LEU A 127 12.93 -6.39 -1.60
CA LEU A 127 13.99 -5.99 -0.67
C LEU A 127 15.38 -6.56 -1.03
N LYS A 128 15.50 -7.36 -2.09
CA LYS A 128 16.74 -8.04 -2.50
C LYS A 128 17.39 -8.85 -1.37
N SER A 129 16.54 -9.48 -0.57
CA SER A 129 16.90 -10.18 0.66
C SER A 129 16.74 -11.69 0.56
N VAL A 130 15.84 -12.14 -0.32
CA VAL A 130 15.63 -13.55 -0.65
C VAL A 130 15.67 -13.72 -2.18
N ARG A 131 16.21 -14.85 -2.62
CA ARG A 131 16.29 -15.22 -4.04
C ARG A 131 15.98 -16.70 -4.25
N GLY A 132 15.06 -17.00 -5.16
CA GLY A 132 14.77 -18.35 -5.64
C GLY A 132 15.67 -18.78 -6.81
N CYS A 133 15.50 -20.02 -7.27
CA CYS A 133 16.19 -20.59 -8.42
C CYS A 133 15.21 -21.26 -9.41
N SER A 134 14.02 -20.69 -9.54
CA SER A 134 13.03 -21.15 -10.52
C SER A 134 13.55 -21.02 -11.94
N LYS A 135 13.26 -22.06 -12.74
CA LYS A 135 13.63 -22.17 -14.16
C LYS A 135 12.43 -22.03 -15.09
N LEU A 136 11.25 -21.76 -14.54
CA LEU A 136 10.00 -21.73 -15.29
C LEU A 136 9.04 -20.69 -14.71
N MET A 137 8.60 -19.77 -15.57
CA MET A 137 7.53 -18.83 -15.27
C MET A 137 6.41 -18.98 -16.30
N LEU A 138 5.17 -18.98 -15.80
CA LEU A 138 3.94 -19.16 -16.56
C LEU A 138 3.09 -17.88 -16.49
N LYS A 139 2.57 -17.42 -17.63
CA LYS A 139 1.78 -16.18 -17.74
C LYS A 139 0.37 -16.44 -18.30
N PRO A 140 -0.53 -17.08 -17.53
CA PRO A 140 -1.92 -17.28 -17.96
C PRO A 140 -2.66 -15.95 -18.14
N GLN A 141 -3.72 -15.99 -18.95
CA GLN A 141 -4.66 -14.89 -19.24
C GLN A 141 -6.08 -15.19 -18.74
N THR A 142 -6.39 -16.46 -18.45
CA THR A 142 -7.73 -16.90 -18.07
C THR A 142 -7.70 -17.83 -16.85
N THR A 143 -8.80 -17.87 -16.12
CA THR A 143 -9.00 -18.81 -15.01
C THR A 143 -8.91 -20.26 -15.47
N ALA A 144 -9.40 -20.57 -16.68
CA ALA A 144 -9.31 -21.91 -17.26
C ALA A 144 -7.86 -22.37 -17.49
N GLU A 145 -6.97 -21.47 -17.92
CA GLU A 145 -5.54 -21.78 -18.04
C GLU A 145 -4.90 -22.03 -16.66
N VAL A 146 -5.22 -21.20 -15.66
CA VAL A 146 -4.75 -21.42 -14.28
C VAL A 146 -5.21 -22.77 -13.74
N SER A 147 -6.47 -23.14 -13.97
CA SER A 147 -7.04 -24.45 -13.61
C SER A 147 -6.28 -25.61 -14.25
N GLN A 148 -6.01 -25.55 -15.56
CA GLN A 148 -5.24 -26.59 -16.26
C GLN A 148 -3.79 -26.68 -15.77
N ILE A 149 -3.15 -25.54 -15.51
CA ILE A 149 -1.79 -25.49 -14.97
C ILE A 149 -1.73 -26.16 -13.60
N LEU A 150 -2.61 -25.76 -12.67
CA LEU A 150 -2.58 -26.28 -11.30
C LEU A 150 -2.96 -27.76 -11.25
N ARG A 151 -3.92 -28.21 -12.05
CA ARG A 151 -4.23 -29.64 -12.17
C ARG A 151 -3.02 -30.46 -12.62
N TYR A 152 -2.30 -29.99 -13.65
CA TYR A 152 -1.10 -30.66 -14.13
C TYR A 152 0.01 -30.67 -13.07
N CYS A 153 0.26 -29.53 -12.41
CA CYS A 153 1.23 -29.44 -11.31
C CYS A 153 0.85 -30.36 -10.14
N TYR A 154 -0.42 -30.49 -9.82
CA TYR A 154 -0.92 -31.39 -8.79
C TYR A 154 -0.66 -32.85 -9.12
N GLU A 155 -0.99 -33.29 -10.34
CA GLU A 155 -0.72 -34.65 -10.82
C GLU A 155 0.78 -34.96 -10.81
N ARG A 156 1.60 -34.00 -11.25
CA ARG A 156 3.06 -34.12 -11.34
C ARG A 156 3.81 -33.80 -10.04
N ASN A 157 3.12 -33.41 -8.97
CA ASN A 157 3.73 -32.96 -7.71
C ASN A 157 4.79 -31.85 -7.90
N LEU A 158 4.49 -30.86 -8.74
CA LEU A 158 5.32 -29.69 -8.99
C LEU A 158 4.86 -28.54 -8.10
N ALA A 159 5.78 -27.97 -7.33
CA ALA A 159 5.47 -26.80 -6.50
C ALA A 159 5.28 -25.53 -7.35
N VAL A 160 4.37 -24.66 -6.91
CA VAL A 160 3.97 -23.44 -7.59
C VAL A 160 4.05 -22.26 -6.62
N ASN A 161 4.66 -21.16 -7.06
CA ASN A 161 4.72 -19.89 -6.36
C ASN A 161 3.88 -18.84 -7.12
N PRO A 162 2.65 -18.53 -6.66
CA PRO A 162 1.83 -17.47 -7.26
C PRO A 162 2.49 -16.10 -7.10
N GLN A 163 2.48 -15.30 -8.15
CA GLN A 163 3.15 -14.00 -8.15
C GLN A 163 2.29 -12.92 -8.86
N GLY A 164 2.05 -11.83 -8.12
CA GLY A 164 1.49 -10.59 -8.66
C GLY A 164 2.61 -9.62 -9.08
N GLY A 165 2.49 -8.36 -8.65
CA GLY A 165 3.48 -7.30 -8.92
C GLY A 165 4.85 -7.45 -8.25
N ASN A 166 5.08 -8.53 -7.49
CA ASN A 166 6.31 -8.78 -6.73
C ASN A 166 6.75 -7.63 -5.79
N THR A 167 5.78 -7.00 -5.11
CA THR A 167 6.02 -5.89 -4.17
C THR A 167 5.90 -6.28 -2.69
N GLY A 168 5.73 -7.57 -2.38
CA GLY A 168 5.62 -8.07 -1.01
C GLY A 168 6.95 -7.99 -0.25
N LEU A 169 6.90 -7.74 1.06
CA LEU A 169 8.09 -7.42 1.87
C LEU A 169 8.59 -8.57 2.75
N VAL A 170 7.84 -9.68 2.79
CA VAL A 170 8.08 -10.82 3.68
C VAL A 170 8.61 -12.06 2.95
N GLY A 171 9.07 -11.90 1.71
CA GLY A 171 9.58 -13.00 0.88
C GLY A 171 8.51 -14.00 0.43
N GLY A 172 7.22 -13.64 0.54
CA GLY A 172 6.11 -14.49 0.14
C GLY A 172 5.97 -14.64 -1.38
N SER A 173 6.41 -13.65 -2.15
CA SER A 173 6.17 -13.54 -3.59
C SER A 173 7.18 -14.25 -4.48
N VAL A 174 8.32 -14.72 -3.96
CA VAL A 174 9.37 -15.36 -4.77
C VAL A 174 9.66 -16.80 -4.31
N PRO A 175 10.08 -17.70 -5.21
CA PRO A 175 10.42 -19.09 -4.86
C PRO A 175 11.52 -19.18 -3.80
N VAL A 176 11.55 -20.26 -3.00
CA VAL A 176 12.69 -20.58 -2.12
C VAL A 176 13.72 -21.43 -2.88
N PHE A 177 13.23 -22.32 -3.73
CA PHE A 177 14.00 -23.21 -4.61
C PHE A 177 13.52 -23.04 -6.06
N ASP A 178 13.11 -24.13 -6.71
CA ASP A 178 12.76 -24.27 -8.11
C ASP A 178 11.24 -24.31 -8.35
N GLU A 179 10.42 -23.80 -7.42
CA GLU A 179 8.97 -23.69 -7.60
C GLU A 179 8.64 -22.92 -8.90
N ILE A 180 7.62 -23.38 -9.63
CA ILE A 180 7.16 -22.73 -10.86
C ILE A 180 6.54 -21.37 -10.49
N ILE A 181 7.01 -20.29 -11.12
CA ILE A 181 6.42 -18.97 -10.91
C ILE A 181 5.14 -18.88 -11.73
N LEU A 182 3.99 -18.77 -11.07
CA LEU A 182 2.69 -18.55 -11.74
C LEU A 182 2.34 -17.07 -11.66
N SER A 183 2.55 -16.34 -12.76
CA SER A 183 2.40 -14.90 -12.80
C SER A 183 1.02 -14.47 -13.30
N THR A 184 0.39 -13.55 -12.58
CA THR A 184 -0.90 -12.96 -12.96
C THR A 184 -0.78 -11.79 -13.94
N VAL A 185 0.43 -11.45 -14.40
CA VAL A 185 0.70 -10.20 -15.15
C VAL A 185 -0.16 -10.01 -16.42
N LEU A 186 -0.61 -11.11 -17.05
CA LEU A 186 -1.48 -11.05 -18.24
C LEU A 186 -2.97 -11.22 -17.93
N MET A 187 -3.35 -11.45 -16.66
CA MET A 187 -4.73 -11.48 -16.19
C MET A 187 -5.15 -10.06 -15.76
N ASN A 188 -5.14 -9.10 -16.67
CA ASN A 188 -5.20 -7.66 -16.35
C ASN A 188 -6.44 -6.94 -16.90
N ARG A 189 -7.53 -7.68 -17.19
CA ARG A 189 -8.77 -7.09 -17.72
C ARG A 189 -9.74 -6.68 -16.62
N ILE A 190 -10.34 -5.51 -16.78
CA ILE A 190 -11.59 -5.15 -16.09
C ILE A 190 -12.73 -5.92 -16.79
N ILE A 191 -13.51 -6.66 -16.01
CA ILE A 191 -14.59 -7.52 -16.51
C ILE A 191 -15.89 -6.71 -16.59
N SER A 192 -16.22 -5.97 -15.53
CA SER A 192 -17.40 -5.10 -15.49
C SER A 192 -17.26 -4.03 -14.40
N PHE A 193 -17.95 -2.91 -14.59
CA PHE A 193 -18.14 -1.90 -13.56
C PHE A 193 -19.59 -1.40 -13.58
N ASP A 194 -20.28 -1.49 -12.45
CA ASP A 194 -21.61 -0.92 -12.29
C ASP A 194 -21.51 0.47 -11.65
N LYS A 195 -21.81 1.50 -12.44
CA LYS A 195 -21.74 2.90 -12.01
C LYS A 195 -22.79 3.28 -10.97
N VAL A 196 -23.85 2.50 -10.81
CA VAL A 196 -24.89 2.77 -9.82
C VAL A 196 -24.45 2.24 -8.46
N SER A 197 -24.06 0.96 -8.40
CA SER A 197 -23.64 0.34 -7.14
C SER A 197 -22.19 0.62 -6.75
N GLY A 198 -21.35 1.03 -7.70
CA GLY A 198 -19.90 1.20 -7.49
C GLY A 198 -19.15 -0.13 -7.42
N ILE A 199 -19.71 -1.22 -7.94
CA ILE A 199 -19.07 -2.55 -7.89
C ILE A 199 -18.18 -2.74 -9.11
N LEU A 200 -16.90 -3.01 -8.87
CA LEU A 200 -15.90 -3.36 -9.87
C LEU A 200 -15.63 -4.87 -9.85
N VAL A 201 -15.67 -5.51 -11.01
CA VAL A 201 -15.19 -6.87 -11.21
C VAL A 201 -14.00 -6.83 -12.16
N CYS A 202 -12.85 -7.38 -11.75
CA CYS A 202 -11.63 -7.37 -12.54
C CYS A 202 -10.78 -8.62 -12.30
N GLN A 203 -9.88 -8.91 -13.23
CA GLN A 203 -8.93 -10.00 -13.08
C GLN A 203 -7.83 -9.68 -12.06
N ALA A 204 -7.28 -10.71 -11.43
CA ALA A 204 -6.34 -10.59 -10.31
C ALA A 204 -5.04 -9.83 -10.63
N GLY A 205 -4.65 -9.76 -11.90
CA GLY A 205 -3.45 -9.08 -12.37
C GLY A 205 -3.62 -7.59 -12.67
N CYS A 206 -4.82 -7.01 -12.47
CA CYS A 206 -5.00 -5.57 -12.65
C CYS A 206 -4.14 -4.79 -11.65
N VAL A 207 -3.31 -3.88 -12.16
CA VAL A 207 -2.47 -2.98 -11.36
C VAL A 207 -3.35 -1.98 -10.63
N LEU A 208 -3.11 -1.77 -9.33
CA LEU A 208 -3.94 -0.91 -8.48
C LEU A 208 -4.06 0.52 -9.00
N GLU A 209 -2.95 1.12 -9.45
CA GLU A 209 -2.95 2.47 -10.04
C GLU A 209 -3.85 2.54 -11.29
N LYS A 210 -3.82 1.51 -12.15
CA LYS A 210 -4.68 1.47 -13.34
C LYS A 210 -6.15 1.30 -13.01
N LEU A 211 -6.48 0.58 -11.94
CA LEU A 211 -7.85 0.52 -11.42
C LEU A 211 -8.31 1.87 -10.87
N ASN A 212 -7.44 2.58 -10.14
CA ASN A 212 -7.73 3.94 -9.67
C ASN A 212 -7.96 4.91 -10.83
N GLU A 213 -7.06 4.97 -11.81
CA GLU A 213 -7.21 5.80 -13.01
C GLU A 213 -8.56 5.55 -13.71
N TYR A 214 -8.91 4.27 -13.93
CA TYR A 214 -10.18 3.89 -14.55
C TYR A 214 -11.40 4.34 -13.72
N LEU A 215 -11.39 4.10 -12.41
CA LEU A 215 -12.52 4.44 -11.53
C LEU A 215 -12.70 5.95 -11.38
N GLU A 216 -11.60 6.70 -11.34
CA GLU A 216 -11.63 8.16 -11.22
C GLU A 216 -12.35 8.82 -12.41
N GLU A 217 -12.16 8.31 -13.62
CA GLU A 217 -12.90 8.73 -14.82
C GLU A 217 -14.41 8.44 -14.70
N GLN A 218 -14.80 7.49 -13.86
CA GLN A 218 -16.20 7.14 -13.59
C GLN A 218 -16.77 7.82 -12.35
N GLY A 219 -16.00 8.65 -11.63
CA GLY A 219 -16.43 9.30 -10.39
C GLY A 219 -16.33 8.42 -9.14
N PHE A 220 -15.47 7.41 -9.16
CA PHE A 220 -15.21 6.48 -8.05
C PHE A 220 -13.71 6.40 -7.75
N ILE A 221 -13.35 5.71 -6.67
CA ILE A 221 -11.96 5.41 -6.29
C ILE A 221 -11.84 3.98 -5.79
N MET A 222 -10.63 3.42 -5.74
CA MET A 222 -10.41 2.16 -5.01
C MET A 222 -10.55 2.39 -3.49
N PRO A 223 -11.07 1.41 -2.74
CA PRO A 223 -11.19 1.50 -1.28
C PRO A 223 -9.84 1.40 -0.55
N LEU A 224 -8.76 1.07 -1.25
CA LEU A 224 -7.41 0.98 -0.71
C LEU A 224 -6.43 1.78 -1.59
N ASP A 225 -5.33 2.21 -0.98
CA ASP A 225 -4.21 2.85 -1.67
C ASP A 225 -2.93 2.69 -0.84
N LEU A 226 -1.80 2.53 -1.53
CA LEU A 226 -0.52 2.19 -0.92
C LEU A 226 0.65 2.62 -1.82
N GLY A 227 1.84 2.79 -1.24
CA GLY A 227 3.01 3.31 -1.98
C GLY A 227 3.44 2.48 -3.19
N ALA A 228 3.09 1.18 -3.23
CA ALA A 228 3.38 0.30 -4.36
C ALA A 228 2.30 0.27 -5.46
N LYS A 229 1.35 1.22 -5.48
CA LYS A 229 0.17 1.23 -6.37
C LYS A 229 0.48 1.07 -7.86
N GLY A 230 1.63 1.60 -8.32
CA GLY A 230 2.07 1.51 -9.71
C GLY A 230 2.51 0.11 -10.16
N SER A 231 2.68 -0.84 -9.23
CA SER A 231 3.13 -2.20 -9.54
C SER A 231 2.31 -3.29 -8.86
N CYS A 232 1.71 -3.05 -7.69
CA CYS A 232 0.95 -4.08 -7.01
C CYS A 232 -0.31 -4.47 -7.80
N HIS A 233 -0.62 -5.76 -7.82
CA HIS A 233 -1.81 -6.29 -8.47
C HIS A 233 -2.93 -6.48 -7.44
N ILE A 234 -4.19 -6.31 -7.86
CA ILE A 234 -5.35 -6.43 -6.96
C ILE A 234 -5.46 -7.81 -6.31
N GLY A 235 -5.13 -8.89 -7.03
CA GLY A 235 -5.08 -10.25 -6.46
C GLY A 235 -3.98 -10.41 -5.43
N GLY A 236 -2.85 -9.71 -5.59
CA GLY A 236 -1.79 -9.63 -4.59
C GLY A 236 -2.27 -8.90 -3.34
N ASN A 237 -2.91 -7.74 -3.50
CA ASN A 237 -3.48 -6.97 -2.39
C ASN A 237 -4.49 -7.81 -1.58
N VAL A 238 -5.37 -8.55 -2.27
CA VAL A 238 -6.31 -9.48 -1.65
C VAL A 238 -5.58 -10.61 -0.91
N ALA A 239 -4.63 -11.27 -1.57
CA ALA A 239 -3.90 -12.39 -1.00
C ALA A 239 -3.08 -11.99 0.24
N THR A 240 -2.63 -10.74 0.35
CA THR A 240 -1.93 -10.23 1.54
C THR A 240 -2.85 -9.51 2.52
N ASN A 241 -4.15 -9.34 2.21
CA ASN A 241 -5.06 -8.46 2.95
C ASN A 241 -4.45 -7.07 3.18
N ALA A 242 -3.95 -6.44 2.12
CA ALA A 242 -3.29 -5.15 2.18
C ALA A 242 -4.18 -4.09 2.87
N GLY A 243 -3.57 -3.30 3.76
CA GLY A 243 -4.19 -2.15 4.38
C GLY A 243 -3.92 -0.88 3.60
N GLY A 244 -3.05 -0.02 4.15
CA GLY A 244 -2.57 1.19 3.50
C GLY A 244 -3.30 2.48 3.92
N LEU A 245 -3.05 3.54 3.16
CA LEU A 245 -3.19 4.94 3.59
C LEU A 245 -4.62 5.40 3.89
N ARG A 246 -5.62 4.65 3.43
CA ARG A 246 -7.05 4.99 3.55
C ARG A 246 -7.87 3.91 4.29
N LEU A 247 -7.18 2.98 4.96
CA LEU A 247 -7.84 1.91 5.73
C LEU A 247 -8.74 2.48 6.83
N LEU A 248 -8.30 3.54 7.52
CA LEU A 248 -9.08 4.25 8.53
C LEU A 248 -10.50 4.61 8.08
N ARG A 249 -10.69 4.94 6.79
CA ARG A 249 -11.99 5.37 6.24
C ARG A 249 -12.79 4.26 5.57
N TYR A 250 -12.12 3.44 4.77
CA TYR A 250 -12.81 2.45 3.92
C TYR A 250 -12.71 1.02 4.46
N GLY A 251 -11.90 0.81 5.50
CA GLY A 251 -11.75 -0.46 6.19
C GLY A 251 -10.93 -1.50 5.44
N SER A 252 -10.91 -2.71 5.99
CA SER A 252 -10.18 -3.85 5.46
C SER A 252 -10.79 -4.38 4.15
N LEU A 253 -9.94 -4.97 3.30
CA LEU A 253 -10.36 -5.78 2.16
C LEU A 253 -11.35 -6.90 2.53
N ARG A 254 -11.32 -7.39 3.77
CA ARG A 254 -12.33 -8.35 4.28
C ARG A 254 -13.76 -7.81 4.23
N GLY A 255 -13.95 -6.49 4.27
CA GLY A 255 -15.25 -5.84 4.19
C GLY A 255 -15.57 -5.30 2.79
N THR A 256 -14.57 -4.87 2.02
CA THR A 256 -14.77 -4.21 0.72
C THR A 256 -14.73 -5.16 -0.47
N VAL A 257 -14.05 -6.31 -0.36
CA VAL A 257 -14.16 -7.40 -1.34
C VAL A 257 -15.52 -8.06 -1.18
N LEU A 258 -16.29 -8.11 -2.27
CA LEU A 258 -17.62 -8.72 -2.31
C LEU A 258 -17.56 -10.19 -2.75
N GLY A 259 -16.63 -10.53 -3.64
CA GLY A 259 -16.48 -11.88 -4.19
C GLY A 259 -15.11 -12.14 -4.77
N LEU A 260 -14.74 -13.41 -4.89
CA LEU A 260 -13.48 -13.88 -5.46
C LEU A 260 -13.71 -15.11 -6.35
N GLU A 261 -13.01 -15.18 -7.46
CA GLU A 261 -12.80 -16.42 -8.21
C GLU A 261 -11.41 -16.97 -7.87
N VAL A 262 -11.33 -18.21 -7.40
CA VAL A 262 -10.08 -18.82 -6.90
C VAL A 262 -9.88 -20.19 -7.52
N VAL A 263 -8.65 -20.51 -7.94
CA VAL A 263 -8.30 -21.87 -8.37
C VAL A 263 -7.50 -22.56 -7.27
N LEU A 264 -7.97 -23.73 -6.82
CA LEU A 264 -7.35 -24.53 -5.76
C LEU A 264 -6.16 -25.34 -6.29
N GLY A 265 -5.40 -25.98 -5.39
CA GLY A 265 -4.18 -26.71 -5.73
C GLY A 265 -4.40 -27.85 -6.72
N ASP A 266 -5.56 -28.52 -6.67
CA ASP A 266 -5.97 -29.59 -7.60
C ASP A 266 -6.46 -29.07 -8.97
N GLY A 267 -6.49 -27.76 -9.15
CA GLY A 267 -7.02 -27.09 -10.33
C GLY A 267 -8.53 -26.86 -10.31
N SER A 268 -9.26 -27.22 -9.25
CA SER A 268 -10.68 -26.90 -9.12
C SER A 268 -10.89 -25.38 -9.05
N ALA A 269 -11.76 -24.84 -9.91
CA ALA A 269 -12.15 -23.44 -9.88
C ALA A 269 -13.34 -23.24 -8.92
N LEU A 270 -13.10 -22.49 -7.85
CA LEU A 270 -14.10 -22.08 -6.88
C LEU A 270 -14.64 -20.71 -7.28
N ASP A 271 -15.90 -20.69 -7.73
CA ASP A 271 -16.63 -19.46 -8.00
C ASP A 271 -17.32 -18.96 -6.73
N CYS A 272 -16.74 -17.92 -6.14
CA CYS A 272 -17.37 -17.10 -5.11
C CYS A 272 -17.41 -15.63 -5.57
N LEU A 273 -17.49 -15.38 -6.88
CA LEU A 273 -17.40 -14.05 -7.49
C LEU A 273 -18.73 -13.29 -7.40
N ALA A 274 -19.32 -13.27 -6.20
CA ALA A 274 -20.53 -12.53 -5.91
C ALA A 274 -20.30 -11.02 -6.09
N SER A 275 -21.33 -10.34 -6.60
CA SER A 275 -21.37 -8.88 -6.76
C SER A 275 -22.58 -8.30 -6.02
N LEU A 276 -22.84 -8.83 -4.83
CA LEU A 276 -23.92 -8.41 -3.94
C LEU A 276 -23.35 -7.76 -2.70
N ARG A 277 -23.98 -6.68 -2.23
CA ARG A 277 -23.55 -5.99 -1.01
C ARG A 277 -23.79 -6.81 0.26
N LYS A 278 -24.78 -7.70 0.22
CA LYS A 278 -25.19 -8.61 1.30
C LYS A 278 -25.56 -9.95 0.70
N ASP A 279 -24.95 -11.01 1.20
CA ASP A 279 -25.27 -12.39 0.87
C ASP A 279 -24.91 -13.28 2.06
N ASN A 280 -25.92 -13.95 2.62
CA ASN A 280 -25.80 -14.77 3.83
C ASN A 280 -26.19 -16.23 3.56
N THR A 281 -26.06 -16.72 2.32
CA THR A 281 -26.43 -18.11 1.95
C THR A 281 -25.30 -19.10 2.27
N GLY A 282 -24.93 -19.24 3.54
CA GLY A 282 -23.91 -20.18 4.01
C GLY A 282 -22.65 -19.49 4.54
N TYR A 283 -21.51 -20.18 4.47
CA TYR A 283 -20.22 -19.67 4.96
C TYR A 283 -19.61 -18.65 3.99
N ASP A 284 -18.97 -17.61 4.53
CA ASP A 284 -18.27 -16.61 3.74
C ASP A 284 -16.89 -17.11 3.28
N LEU A 285 -16.88 -18.06 2.33
CA LEU A 285 -15.69 -18.80 1.90
C LEU A 285 -14.58 -17.90 1.36
N LYS A 286 -14.91 -16.76 0.74
CA LYS A 286 -13.92 -15.82 0.19
C LYS A 286 -12.94 -15.34 1.28
N GLN A 287 -13.38 -15.26 2.54
CA GLN A 287 -12.57 -14.79 3.67
C GLN A 287 -11.33 -15.65 3.94
N LEU A 288 -11.39 -16.94 3.61
CA LEU A 288 -10.26 -17.86 3.77
C LEU A 288 -9.09 -17.47 2.85
N PHE A 289 -9.38 -16.88 1.68
CA PHE A 289 -8.37 -16.53 0.67
C PHE A 289 -7.84 -15.08 0.81
N ILE A 290 -8.60 -14.20 1.47
CA ILE A 290 -8.14 -12.86 1.81
C ILE A 290 -7.10 -12.98 2.93
N GLY A 291 -5.84 -12.64 2.63
CA GLY A 291 -4.72 -12.80 3.56
C GLY A 291 -4.11 -14.20 3.60
N SER A 292 -4.43 -15.10 2.67
CA SER A 292 -3.86 -16.46 2.63
C SER A 292 -2.50 -16.56 1.93
N GLU A 293 -2.04 -15.47 1.32
CA GLU A 293 -0.74 -15.32 0.65
C GLU A 293 -0.46 -16.42 -0.40
N GLY A 294 -1.51 -16.82 -1.13
CA GLY A 294 -1.42 -17.83 -2.19
C GLY A 294 -1.23 -19.27 -1.71
N THR A 295 -1.32 -19.55 -0.40
CA THR A 295 -1.12 -20.90 0.14
C THR A 295 -2.35 -21.81 0.05
N LEU A 296 -3.55 -21.25 -0.08
CA LEU A 296 -4.81 -22.01 -0.13
C LEU A 296 -5.43 -22.08 -1.54
N GLY A 297 -4.98 -21.22 -2.45
CA GLY A 297 -5.50 -21.09 -3.80
C GLY A 297 -4.93 -19.86 -4.51
N VAL A 298 -5.14 -19.79 -5.81
CA VAL A 298 -4.72 -18.68 -6.68
C VAL A 298 -5.95 -17.84 -7.01
N VAL A 299 -6.00 -16.61 -6.50
CA VAL A 299 -7.05 -15.63 -6.86
C VAL A 299 -6.88 -15.26 -8.33
N THR A 300 -7.97 -15.34 -9.10
CA THR A 300 -7.99 -15.10 -10.56
C THR A 300 -8.90 -13.94 -10.97
N ALA A 301 -9.97 -13.69 -10.21
CA ALA A 301 -10.81 -12.50 -10.33
C ALA A 301 -11.28 -11.98 -8.96
N VAL A 302 -11.58 -10.69 -8.90
CA VAL A 302 -12.01 -9.98 -7.69
C VAL A 302 -13.21 -9.11 -8.01
N SER A 303 -14.27 -9.23 -7.20
CA SER A 303 -15.37 -8.27 -7.12
C SER A 303 -15.19 -7.41 -5.87
N ILE A 304 -15.16 -6.09 -6.03
CA ILE A 304 -14.83 -5.14 -4.96
C ILE A 304 -15.74 -3.92 -5.01
N LEU A 305 -16.14 -3.43 -3.83
CA LEU A 305 -16.93 -2.22 -3.67
C LEU A 305 -16.02 -0.98 -3.72
N CYS A 306 -16.25 -0.10 -4.67
CA CYS A 306 -15.53 1.15 -4.87
C CYS A 306 -16.32 2.33 -4.28
N PRO A 307 -15.74 3.11 -3.36
CA PRO A 307 -16.35 4.34 -2.88
C PRO A 307 -16.49 5.39 -3.98
N GLN A 308 -17.47 6.29 -3.83
CA GLN A 308 -17.55 7.48 -4.68
C GLN A 308 -16.32 8.37 -4.47
N LYS A 309 -15.85 8.99 -5.56
CA LYS A 309 -14.77 9.96 -5.51
C LYS A 309 -15.22 11.17 -4.68
N PRO A 310 -14.48 11.56 -3.63
CA PRO A 310 -14.82 12.73 -2.83
C PRO A 310 -14.81 14.01 -3.67
N LYS A 311 -15.71 14.94 -3.35
CA LYS A 311 -15.80 16.24 -4.03
C LYS A 311 -14.81 17.25 -3.44
N ALA A 312 -14.41 17.05 -2.20
CA ALA A 312 -13.45 17.87 -1.50
C ALA A 312 -12.43 16.98 -0.79
N VAL A 313 -11.15 17.30 -0.98
CA VAL A 313 -10.03 16.66 -0.28
C VAL A 313 -9.17 17.76 0.31
N ASN A 314 -8.90 17.68 1.61
CA ASN A 314 -8.00 18.60 2.30
C ASN A 314 -6.94 17.81 3.04
N LEU A 315 -5.73 18.37 3.11
CA LEU A 315 -4.62 17.78 3.82
C LEU A 315 -3.98 18.80 4.76
N ALA A 316 -3.82 18.43 6.02
CA ALA A 316 -3.09 19.20 7.01
C ALA A 316 -1.81 18.47 7.42
N PHE A 317 -0.69 19.19 7.47
CA PHE A 317 0.60 18.69 7.95
C PHE A 317 1.04 19.51 9.15
N LEU A 318 1.14 18.88 10.32
CA LEU A 318 1.21 19.56 11.62
C LEU A 318 2.39 19.04 12.46
N GLY A 319 3.06 19.92 13.19
CA GLY A 319 4.13 19.59 14.14
C GLY A 319 3.62 19.45 15.57
N CYS A 320 4.03 18.39 16.27
CA CYS A 320 3.68 18.09 17.66
C CYS A 320 4.93 17.90 18.52
N GLN A 321 4.88 18.37 19.78
CA GLN A 321 6.04 18.38 20.68
C GLN A 321 6.29 17.06 21.41
N SER A 322 5.32 16.15 21.43
CA SER A 322 5.46 14.83 22.05
C SER A 322 4.47 13.84 21.49
N PHE A 323 4.73 12.54 21.70
CA PHE A 323 3.79 11.49 21.27
C PHE A 323 2.44 11.57 22.00
N ALA A 324 2.43 12.02 23.27
CA ALA A 324 1.18 12.28 23.98
C ALA A 324 0.33 13.35 23.26
N LYS A 325 0.97 14.41 22.74
CA LYS A 325 0.28 15.43 21.94
C LYS A 325 -0.18 14.92 20.58
N VAL A 326 0.54 13.98 19.97
CA VAL A 326 0.07 13.27 18.77
C VAL A 326 -1.24 12.51 19.05
N LEU A 327 -1.34 11.82 20.19
CA LEU A 327 -2.54 11.07 20.59
C LEU A 327 -3.73 11.98 20.97
N GLU A 328 -3.47 13.07 21.69
CA GLU A 328 -4.48 14.09 22.01
C GLU A 328 -5.00 14.78 20.74
N THR A 329 -4.10 15.06 19.78
CA THR A 329 -4.45 15.60 18.45
C THR A 329 -5.33 14.60 17.68
N PHE A 330 -5.00 13.31 17.71
CA PHE A 330 -5.81 12.27 17.06
C PHE A 330 -7.22 12.18 17.66
N THR A 331 -7.32 12.21 19.00
CA THR A 331 -8.60 12.18 19.72
C THR A 331 -9.46 13.39 19.34
N THR A 332 -8.86 14.58 19.34
CA THR A 332 -9.52 15.84 18.96
C THR A 332 -9.96 15.81 17.48
N CYS A 333 -9.09 15.32 16.59
CA CYS A 333 -9.35 15.16 15.17
C CYS A 333 -10.57 14.26 14.92
N ARG A 334 -10.63 13.10 15.57
CA ARG A 334 -11.81 12.20 15.47
C ARG A 334 -13.09 12.85 15.97
N ALA A 335 -13.03 13.60 17.05
CA ALA A 335 -14.21 14.26 17.62
C ALA A 335 -14.73 15.42 16.75
N MET A 336 -13.84 16.18 16.12
CA MET A 336 -14.19 17.42 15.41
C MET A 336 -14.38 17.23 13.90
N LEU A 337 -13.55 16.40 13.26
CA LEU A 337 -13.65 16.12 11.83
C LEU A 337 -14.65 14.97 11.59
N GLY A 338 -14.68 13.98 12.48
CA GLY A 338 -15.66 12.90 12.42
C GLY A 338 -15.58 12.11 11.12
N GLU A 339 -16.70 12.07 10.39
CA GLU A 339 -16.90 11.22 9.23
C GLU A 339 -16.11 11.61 7.99
N ILE A 340 -15.57 12.84 7.94
CA ILE A 340 -14.78 13.28 6.78
C ILE A 340 -13.31 12.86 6.87
N LEU A 341 -12.82 12.42 8.03
CA LEU A 341 -11.45 11.94 8.21
C LEU A 341 -11.18 10.77 7.25
N SER A 342 -10.10 10.85 6.46
CA SER A 342 -9.69 9.81 5.50
C SER A 342 -8.34 9.18 5.80
N ALA A 343 -7.41 9.93 6.40
CA ALA A 343 -6.13 9.41 6.84
C ALA A 343 -5.64 10.13 8.11
N TYR A 344 -4.91 9.42 8.96
CA TYR A 344 -4.18 9.98 10.08
C TYR A 344 -2.84 9.25 10.25
N GLU A 345 -1.79 9.87 9.72
CA GLU A 345 -0.43 9.34 9.72
C GLU A 345 0.43 10.12 10.70
N PHE A 346 1.44 9.46 11.27
CA PHE A 346 2.47 10.14 12.04
C PHE A 346 3.87 9.71 11.59
N MET A 347 4.86 10.58 11.85
CA MET A 347 6.27 10.30 11.67
C MET A 347 7.10 11.07 12.71
N ASP A 348 8.23 10.50 13.13
CA ASP A 348 9.14 11.18 14.05
C ASP A 348 10.10 12.14 13.34
N GLU A 349 10.81 12.94 14.13
CA GLU A 349 11.84 13.87 13.67
C GLU A 349 12.86 13.22 12.75
N LYS A 350 13.32 12.01 13.11
CA LYS A 350 14.38 11.34 12.36
C LYS A 350 13.89 10.86 10.99
N CYS A 351 12.62 10.49 10.86
CA CYS A 351 12.01 10.24 9.55
C CYS A 351 12.10 11.48 8.64
N MET A 352 11.75 12.66 9.17
CA MET A 352 11.79 13.91 8.41
C MET A 352 13.23 14.27 8.00
N GLU A 353 14.18 14.19 8.93
CA GLU A 353 15.61 14.42 8.63
C GLU A 353 16.11 13.54 7.49
N LEU A 354 15.73 12.26 7.48
CA LEU A 354 16.18 11.30 6.47
C LEU A 354 15.58 11.60 5.09
N VAL A 355 14.30 11.98 5.05
CA VAL A 355 13.63 12.40 3.82
C VAL A 355 14.27 13.68 3.26
N GLU A 356 14.55 14.67 4.10
CA GLU A 356 15.25 15.89 3.71
C GLU A 356 16.67 15.60 3.20
N ARG A 357 17.43 14.79 3.95
CA ARG A 357 18.82 14.46 3.65
C ARG A 357 18.97 13.70 2.34
N HIS A 358 18.22 12.62 2.17
CA HIS A 358 18.41 11.66 1.08
C HIS A 358 17.57 11.99 -0.16
N LEU A 359 16.37 12.55 0.02
CA LEU A 359 15.43 12.79 -1.09
C LEU A 359 15.25 14.28 -1.43
N LYS A 360 15.85 15.18 -0.66
CA LYS A 360 15.80 16.64 -0.87
C LYS A 360 14.38 17.20 -0.86
N LEU A 361 13.50 16.60 -0.05
CA LEU A 361 12.14 17.09 0.18
C LEU A 361 12.10 17.85 1.50
N SER A 362 11.89 19.17 1.46
CA SER A 362 11.91 20.03 2.65
C SER A 362 10.63 19.93 3.48
N SER A 363 10.77 19.98 4.81
CA SER A 363 9.65 20.16 5.72
C SER A 363 8.94 21.51 5.43
N PRO A 364 7.59 21.54 5.38
CA PRO A 364 6.83 22.77 5.18
C PRO A 364 6.53 23.52 6.48
N VAL A 365 6.94 22.96 7.63
CA VAL A 365 6.71 23.50 8.98
C VAL A 365 8.02 23.50 9.77
N THR A 366 8.04 24.28 10.84
CA THR A 366 9.15 24.37 11.79
C THR A 366 9.47 22.99 12.39
N GLY A 367 10.76 22.72 12.60
CA GLY A 367 11.25 21.45 13.15
C GLY A 367 10.53 21.05 14.44
N SER A 368 10.03 19.82 14.48
CA SER A 368 9.26 19.25 15.60
C SER A 368 9.68 17.80 15.87
N PRO A 369 9.61 17.32 17.13
CA PRO A 369 9.89 15.93 17.47
C PRO A 369 8.99 14.92 16.76
N PHE A 370 7.75 15.32 16.46
CA PHE A 370 6.76 14.53 15.73
C PHE A 370 6.02 15.38 14.72
N TYR A 371 5.59 14.74 13.64
CA TYR A 371 4.70 15.32 12.65
C TYR A 371 3.49 14.42 12.44
N VAL A 372 2.34 15.03 12.19
CA VAL A 372 1.10 14.34 11.80
C VAL A 372 0.62 14.84 10.45
N LEU A 373 0.15 13.91 9.62
CA LEU A 373 -0.50 14.19 8.34
C LEU A 373 -1.94 13.72 8.44
N ILE A 374 -2.87 14.65 8.29
CA ILE A 374 -4.31 14.44 8.39
C ILE A 374 -4.91 14.70 7.03
N GLU A 375 -5.64 13.74 6.49
CA GLU A 375 -6.42 13.93 5.25
C GLU A 375 -7.92 13.88 5.59
N THR A 376 -8.69 14.75 4.94
CA THR A 376 -10.14 14.67 4.92
C THR A 376 -10.64 14.47 3.50
N SER A 377 -11.72 13.71 3.35
CA SER A 377 -12.43 13.44 2.11
C SER A 377 -13.93 13.53 2.35
N GLY A 378 -14.58 14.49 1.72
CA GLY A 378 -16.00 14.75 1.91
C GLY A 378 -16.72 15.22 0.66
N SER A 379 -17.99 15.61 0.87
CA SER A 379 -18.95 15.88 -0.20
C SER A 379 -19.23 17.36 -0.41
N ASN A 380 -18.78 18.22 0.51
CA ASN A 380 -19.02 19.66 0.48
C ASN A 380 -17.79 20.39 1.02
N SER A 381 -17.07 21.09 0.14
CA SER A 381 -15.82 21.77 0.51
C SER A 381 -16.00 22.80 1.63
N THR A 382 -17.11 23.54 1.65
CA THR A 382 -17.36 24.58 2.66
C THR A 382 -17.50 23.98 4.06
N HIS A 383 -18.28 22.91 4.22
CA HIS A 383 -18.43 22.25 5.52
C HIS A 383 -17.13 21.57 5.96
N ASP A 384 -16.41 20.96 5.01
CA ASP A 384 -15.16 20.27 5.31
C ASP A 384 -14.06 21.25 5.75
N GLU A 385 -13.96 22.39 5.06
CA GLU A 385 -13.06 23.50 5.40
C GLU A 385 -13.43 24.12 6.77
N GLU A 386 -14.72 24.32 7.06
CA GLU A 386 -15.16 24.84 8.37
C GLU A 386 -14.78 23.88 9.51
N LYS A 387 -15.04 22.58 9.36
CA LYS A 387 -14.61 21.56 10.34
C LYS A 387 -13.10 21.56 10.53
N LEU A 388 -12.33 21.61 9.43
CA LEU A 388 -10.88 21.62 9.48
C LEU A 388 -10.35 22.88 10.17
N ASN A 389 -10.86 24.05 9.83
CA ASN A 389 -10.46 25.32 10.44
C ASN A 389 -10.75 25.33 11.95
N ASN A 390 -11.94 24.90 12.38
CA ASN A 390 -12.30 24.81 13.80
C ASN A 390 -11.39 23.83 14.55
N PHE A 391 -11.05 22.69 13.93
CA PHE A 391 -10.10 21.73 14.49
C PHE A 391 -8.70 22.34 14.64
N LEU A 392 -8.19 23.01 13.61
CA LEU A 392 -6.85 23.61 13.63
C LEU A 392 -6.75 24.76 14.64
N GLU A 393 -7.79 25.59 14.74
CA GLU A 393 -7.92 26.61 15.78
C GLU A 393 -7.82 25.95 17.16
N ARG A 394 -8.67 24.96 17.44
CA ARG A 394 -8.67 24.25 18.73
C ARG A 394 -7.31 23.62 19.03
N ALA A 395 -6.72 22.90 18.08
CA ALA A 395 -5.44 22.21 18.25
C ALA A 395 -4.30 23.19 18.56
N THR A 396 -4.32 24.37 17.94
CA THR A 396 -3.32 25.42 18.16
C THR A 396 -3.53 26.11 19.51
N THR A 397 -4.76 26.57 19.82
CA THR A 397 -5.04 27.31 21.07
C THR A 397 -4.85 26.45 22.31
N SER A 398 -5.02 25.13 22.20
CA SER A 398 -4.78 24.18 23.30
C SER A 398 -3.34 23.65 23.38
N GLY A 399 -2.44 24.13 22.50
CA GLY A 399 -1.02 23.75 22.50
C GLY A 399 -0.77 22.28 22.10
N LEU A 400 -1.68 21.67 21.34
CA LEU A 400 -1.49 20.33 20.78
C LEU A 400 -0.53 20.34 19.59
N VAL A 401 -0.62 21.40 18.79
CA VAL A 401 0.15 21.62 17.57
C VAL A 401 0.93 22.92 17.73
N THR A 402 2.21 22.90 17.33
CA THR A 402 3.07 24.10 17.39
C THR A 402 3.18 24.85 16.08
N ASP A 403 3.05 24.15 14.95
CA ASP A 403 3.09 24.74 13.61
C ASP A 403 2.32 23.82 12.65
N GLY A 404 1.79 24.37 11.57
CA GLY A 404 0.93 23.62 10.66
C GLY A 404 0.72 24.28 9.31
N THR A 405 0.57 23.46 8.27
CA THR A 405 0.19 23.90 6.93
C THR A 405 -0.99 23.09 6.41
N VAL A 406 -1.77 23.70 5.52
CA VAL A 406 -2.95 23.08 4.88
C VAL A 406 -2.84 23.19 3.37
N ALA A 407 -3.27 22.14 2.67
CA ALA A 407 -3.36 22.10 1.22
C ALA A 407 -4.72 21.56 0.77
N THR A 408 -5.28 22.21 -0.24
CA THR A 408 -6.48 21.78 -0.98
C THR A 408 -6.21 21.59 -2.47
N ASP A 409 -5.08 22.08 -2.98
CA ASP A 409 -4.66 21.87 -4.36
C ASP A 409 -3.87 20.56 -4.51
N ASP A 410 -4.18 19.79 -5.56
CA ASP A 410 -3.61 18.46 -5.80
C ASP A 410 -2.08 18.43 -5.80
N LYS A 411 -1.43 19.49 -6.29
CA LYS A 411 0.04 19.55 -6.37
C LYS A 411 0.64 19.61 -4.97
N LYS A 412 0.13 20.47 -4.09
CA LYS A 412 0.58 20.55 -2.70
C LYS A 412 0.18 19.33 -1.89
N ILE A 413 -1.03 18.78 -2.10
CA ILE A 413 -1.46 17.53 -1.45
C ILE A 413 -0.46 16.41 -1.76
N LYS A 414 -0.10 16.23 -3.04
CA LYS A 414 0.92 15.23 -3.46
C LYS A 414 2.30 15.51 -2.88
N ALA A 415 2.70 16.77 -2.78
CA ALA A 415 3.98 17.15 -2.18
C ALA A 415 4.03 16.81 -0.68
N LEU A 416 2.95 17.04 0.06
CA LEU A 416 2.85 16.71 1.48
C LEU A 416 2.77 15.20 1.71
N TRP A 417 1.97 14.48 0.91
CA TRP A 417 1.95 13.02 0.93
C TRP A 417 3.31 12.40 0.62
N SER A 418 4.10 13.00 -0.27
CA SER A 418 5.45 12.52 -0.62
C SER A 418 6.39 12.48 0.59
N LEU A 419 6.20 13.37 1.58
CA LEU A 419 6.99 13.36 2.82
C LEU A 419 6.73 12.08 3.63
N ARG A 420 5.49 11.57 3.62
CA ARG A 420 5.08 10.34 4.32
C ARG A 420 5.33 9.07 3.51
N GLU A 421 4.96 9.06 2.23
CA GLU A 421 5.04 7.87 1.37
C GLU A 421 6.49 7.46 1.10
N ARG A 422 7.42 8.43 1.03
CA ARG A 422 8.82 8.17 0.66
C ARG A 422 9.78 7.96 1.83
N ILE A 423 9.29 7.87 3.07
CA ILE A 423 10.11 7.51 4.24
C ILE A 423 10.82 6.16 4.01
N THR A 424 10.10 5.17 3.46
CA THR A 424 10.67 3.84 3.20
C THR A 424 11.83 3.90 2.19
N GLU A 425 11.74 4.75 1.16
CA GLU A 425 12.81 4.99 0.19
C GLU A 425 14.01 5.69 0.85
N ALA A 426 13.76 6.76 1.63
CA ALA A 426 14.80 7.47 2.37
C ALA A 426 15.59 6.54 3.31
N LEU A 427 14.91 5.63 4.00
CA LEU A 427 15.55 4.62 4.87
C LEU A 427 16.49 3.70 4.09
N THR A 428 16.12 3.29 2.87
CA THR A 428 17.00 2.43 2.05
C THR A 428 18.26 3.14 1.54
N HIS A 429 18.23 4.47 1.45
CA HIS A 429 19.42 5.29 1.16
C HIS A 429 20.31 5.52 2.38
N ASP A 430 19.80 5.29 3.60
CA ASP A 430 20.55 5.51 4.83
C ASP A 430 21.47 4.34 5.23
N GLY A 431 21.27 3.16 4.63
CA GLY A 431 22.09 1.97 4.86
C GLY A 431 21.28 0.67 4.81
N CYS A 432 21.76 -0.35 5.52
CA CYS A 432 21.00 -1.58 5.77
C CYS A 432 19.80 -1.28 6.69
N VAL A 433 18.62 -1.83 6.38
CA VAL A 433 17.38 -1.56 7.12
C VAL A 433 16.79 -2.85 7.68
N TYR A 434 16.60 -2.90 8.99
CA TYR A 434 15.79 -3.90 9.69
C TYR A 434 14.36 -3.35 9.80
N LYS A 435 13.39 -4.08 9.24
CA LYS A 435 12.01 -3.59 9.06
C LYS A 435 11.02 -4.42 9.87
N TYR A 436 10.25 -3.74 10.71
CA TYR A 436 9.15 -4.32 11.47
C TYR A 436 7.88 -3.54 11.19
N ASP A 437 6.78 -4.28 11.08
CA ASP A 437 5.44 -3.79 10.76
C ASP A 437 4.50 -4.40 11.78
N ILE A 438 4.03 -3.59 12.73
CA ILE A 438 3.51 -4.07 14.01
C ILE A 438 2.22 -3.36 14.35
N SER A 439 1.19 -4.11 14.76
CA SER A 439 0.01 -3.53 15.40
C SER A 439 0.16 -3.52 16.91
N LEU A 440 -0.05 -2.36 17.54
CA LEU A 440 -0.01 -2.20 19.00
C LEU A 440 -1.21 -1.37 19.48
N PRO A 441 -1.59 -1.45 20.77
CA PRO A 441 -2.46 -0.45 21.36
C PRO A 441 -1.93 0.96 21.09
N VAL A 442 -2.76 1.87 20.59
CA VAL A 442 -2.33 3.20 20.11
C VAL A 442 -1.57 3.99 21.19
N GLY A 443 -1.99 3.89 22.45
CA GLY A 443 -1.30 4.53 23.59
C GLY A 443 0.10 3.98 23.89
N LYS A 444 0.50 2.88 23.24
CA LYS A 444 1.79 2.18 23.40
C LYS A 444 2.63 2.18 22.12
N LEU A 445 2.13 2.77 21.05
CA LEU A 445 2.69 2.65 19.71
C LEU A 445 4.14 3.14 19.62
N TYR A 446 4.50 4.23 20.31
CA TYR A 446 5.86 4.80 20.25
C TYR A 446 6.78 4.38 21.41
N ASP A 447 6.23 3.72 22.44
CA ASP A 447 7.03 3.19 23.57
C ASP A 447 8.08 2.20 23.04
N LEU A 448 7.70 1.34 22.09
CA LEU A 448 8.60 0.38 21.44
C LEU A 448 9.78 1.07 20.72
N VAL A 449 9.57 2.23 20.11
CA VAL A 449 10.65 2.99 19.44
C VAL A 449 11.64 3.52 20.48
N THR A 450 11.13 4.04 21.59
CA THR A 450 11.93 4.55 22.70
C THR A 450 12.75 3.44 23.36
N ASP A 451 12.13 2.31 23.65
CA ASP A 451 12.80 1.15 24.25
C ASP A 451 13.85 0.55 23.30
N THR A 452 13.55 0.50 21.99
CA THR A 452 14.51 0.04 20.97
C THR A 452 15.72 0.99 20.90
N ARG A 453 15.50 2.31 20.95
CA ARG A 453 16.61 3.29 21.01
C ARG A 453 17.50 3.08 22.23
N ALA A 454 16.90 2.94 23.41
CA ALA A 454 17.62 2.71 24.65
C ALA A 454 18.41 1.40 24.63
N ARG A 455 17.81 0.34 24.08
CA ARG A 455 18.43 -0.99 23.98
C ARG A 455 19.61 -1.04 23.03
N LEU A 456 19.48 -0.43 21.85
CA LEU A 456 20.49 -0.53 20.79
C LEU A 456 21.60 0.52 20.93
N GLY A 457 21.31 1.66 21.57
CA GLY A 457 22.28 2.74 21.75
C GLY A 457 22.98 3.12 20.45
N GLN A 458 24.31 3.09 20.44
CA GLN A 458 25.14 3.43 19.28
C GLN A 458 25.31 2.29 18.27
N SER A 459 24.82 1.08 18.55
CA SER A 459 24.89 -0.05 17.60
C SER A 459 23.97 0.14 16.40
N ALA A 460 22.93 0.97 16.53
CA ALA A 460 22.09 1.41 15.42
C ALA A 460 22.49 2.82 14.95
N LYS A 461 22.43 3.06 13.65
CA LYS A 461 22.60 4.40 13.08
C LYS A 461 21.37 5.26 13.37
N ASN A 462 20.18 4.73 13.07
CA ASN A 462 18.91 5.35 13.42
C ASN A 462 17.90 4.27 13.85
N VAL A 463 16.99 4.64 14.75
CA VAL A 463 15.78 3.89 15.08
C VAL A 463 14.62 4.85 14.92
N VAL A 464 13.70 4.54 14.02
CA VAL A 464 12.60 5.44 13.65
C VAL A 464 11.24 4.76 13.78
N GLY A 465 10.22 5.56 14.09
CA GLY A 465 8.82 5.14 14.10
C GLY A 465 7.94 6.09 13.30
N TYR A 466 7.11 5.50 12.44
CA TYR A 466 6.09 6.19 11.64
C TYR A 466 4.98 5.19 11.29
N GLY A 467 3.83 5.66 10.81
CA GLY A 467 2.78 4.76 10.33
C GLY A 467 1.36 5.28 10.50
N HIS A 468 0.43 4.33 10.37
CA HIS A 468 -1.02 4.53 10.44
C HIS A 468 -1.47 4.54 11.90
N LEU A 469 -1.36 5.69 12.57
CA LEU A 469 -1.76 5.81 13.98
C LEU A 469 -3.26 5.54 14.16
N GLY A 470 -4.07 5.92 13.17
CA GLY A 470 -5.51 5.70 13.16
C GLY A 470 -5.92 4.23 13.35
N ASP A 471 -5.08 3.32 12.87
CA ASP A 471 -5.35 1.88 12.84
C ASP A 471 -4.43 1.09 13.79
N GLY A 472 -3.64 1.80 14.60
CA GLY A 472 -2.68 1.21 15.55
C GLY A 472 -1.48 0.52 14.88
N ASN A 473 -1.11 0.93 13.66
CA ASN A 473 0.01 0.36 12.92
C ASN A 473 1.31 1.18 13.04
N LEU A 474 2.39 0.53 13.47
CA LEU A 474 3.74 1.08 13.54
C LEU A 474 4.67 0.40 12.54
N HIS A 475 5.31 1.22 11.71
CA HIS A 475 6.51 0.83 10.99
C HIS A 475 7.75 1.18 11.81
N LEU A 476 8.25 0.22 12.59
CA LEU A 476 9.51 0.35 13.30
C LEU A 476 10.65 -0.02 12.35
N ASN A 477 11.57 0.91 12.11
CA ASN A 477 12.73 0.68 11.25
C ASN A 477 14.02 1.04 11.98
N ILE A 478 15.02 0.17 11.84
CA ILE A 478 16.37 0.38 12.36
C ILE A 478 17.32 0.42 11.17
N THR A 479 18.15 1.47 11.07
CA THR A 479 19.19 1.56 10.05
C THR A 479 20.57 1.32 10.65
N ALA A 480 21.47 0.75 9.85
CA ALA A 480 22.88 0.56 10.16
C ALA A 480 23.70 0.72 8.86
N GLU A 481 24.99 1.02 8.97
CA GLU A 481 25.85 1.17 7.78
C GLU A 481 25.89 -0.11 6.92
N SER A 482 25.87 -1.28 7.57
CA SER A 482 25.82 -2.59 6.93
C SER A 482 25.02 -3.58 7.77
N TYR A 483 24.72 -4.74 7.18
CA TYR A 483 24.08 -5.83 7.90
C TYR A 483 25.02 -6.36 9.01
N SER A 484 24.46 -6.58 10.19
CA SER A 484 25.15 -7.06 11.38
C SER A 484 24.29 -8.10 12.08
N HIS A 485 24.85 -9.29 12.28
CA HIS A 485 24.15 -10.36 12.99
C HIS A 485 23.95 -10.01 14.47
N SER A 486 24.94 -9.39 15.12
CA SER A 486 24.82 -8.96 16.51
C SER A 486 23.73 -7.90 16.71
N LEU A 487 23.52 -7.03 15.72
CA LEU A 487 22.41 -6.07 15.75
C LEU A 487 21.07 -6.78 15.55
N LEU A 488 20.99 -7.75 14.64
CA LEU A 488 19.79 -8.58 14.47
C LEU A 488 19.45 -9.33 15.76
N ASP A 489 20.42 -9.96 16.41
CA ASP A 489 20.23 -10.70 17.68
C ASP A 489 19.85 -9.77 18.84
N ALA A 490 20.27 -8.50 18.78
CA ALA A 490 19.82 -7.50 19.73
C ALA A 490 18.35 -7.11 19.47
N ILE A 491 17.88 -7.11 18.23
CA ILE A 491 16.51 -6.73 17.84
C ILE A 491 15.53 -7.90 17.99
N GLU A 492 15.92 -9.10 17.58
CA GLU A 492 15.12 -10.32 17.60
C GLU A 492 15.68 -11.30 18.64
N PRO A 493 14.84 -11.84 19.56
CA PRO A 493 13.38 -11.77 19.57
C PRO A 493 12.78 -10.55 20.30
N PHE A 494 13.59 -9.61 20.81
CA PHE A 494 13.14 -8.51 21.66
C PHE A 494 11.90 -7.76 21.12
N VAL A 495 11.89 -7.36 19.85
CA VAL A 495 10.75 -6.64 19.24
C VAL A 495 9.48 -7.51 19.22
N TYR A 496 9.61 -8.81 18.95
CA TYR A 496 8.47 -9.73 18.94
C TYR A 496 7.95 -10.02 20.35
N GLU A 497 8.84 -10.22 21.33
CA GLU A 497 8.48 -10.39 22.73
C GLU A 497 7.80 -9.14 23.31
N TRP A 498 8.33 -7.95 22.98
CA TRP A 498 7.71 -6.68 23.34
C TRP A 498 6.30 -6.62 22.77
N THR A 499 6.14 -6.91 21.48
CA THR A 499 4.84 -6.90 20.80
C THR A 499 3.85 -7.85 21.47
N ALA A 500 4.28 -9.08 21.77
CA ALA A 500 3.45 -10.08 22.43
C ALA A 500 3.01 -9.65 23.84
N ARG A 501 3.87 -8.98 24.61
CA ARG A 501 3.55 -8.47 25.96
C ARG A 501 2.34 -7.54 25.98
N TYR A 502 2.09 -6.83 24.88
CA TYR A 502 0.96 -5.91 24.73
C TYR A 502 -0.14 -6.47 23.82
N ASN A 503 -0.17 -7.79 23.62
CA ASN A 503 -1.13 -8.50 22.77
C ASN A 503 -1.20 -7.93 21.34
N GLY A 504 -0.05 -7.49 20.81
CA GLY A 504 0.07 -6.91 19.48
C GLY A 504 0.22 -7.94 18.35
N SER A 505 0.23 -7.44 17.12
CA SER A 505 0.53 -8.22 15.91
C SER A 505 1.95 -7.97 15.41
N ILE A 506 2.76 -9.01 15.20
CA ILE A 506 4.13 -8.89 14.63
C ILE A 506 4.15 -8.62 13.11
N SER A 507 2.97 -8.66 12.48
CA SER A 507 2.76 -8.28 11.09
C SER A 507 1.36 -7.73 10.94
N ALA A 508 1.25 -6.41 10.82
CA ALA A 508 -0.03 -5.74 10.70
C ALA A 508 -0.62 -5.86 9.29
N GLU A 509 0.20 -5.57 8.27
CA GLU A 509 -0.24 -5.45 6.88
C GLU A 509 0.58 -6.31 5.93
N HIS A 510 1.87 -6.50 6.19
CA HIS A 510 2.77 -7.13 5.20
C HIS A 510 2.63 -8.66 5.09
N GLY A 511 1.89 -9.30 5.99
CA GLY A 511 1.73 -10.77 6.03
C GLY A 511 2.92 -11.50 6.68
N LEU A 512 2.97 -12.82 6.59
CA LEU A 512 4.01 -13.63 7.21
C LEU A 512 5.10 -14.07 6.22
N GLY A 513 4.70 -14.45 5.01
CA GLY A 513 5.58 -14.93 3.96
C GLY A 513 6.58 -15.99 4.43
N PHE A 514 7.79 -15.89 3.89
CA PHE A 514 8.92 -16.72 4.29
C PHE A 514 9.56 -16.20 5.58
N LYS A 515 9.69 -14.88 5.71
CA LYS A 515 10.50 -14.25 6.76
C LYS A 515 9.92 -14.37 8.17
N LYS A 516 8.59 -14.32 8.31
CA LYS A 516 7.95 -14.20 9.63
C LYS A 516 7.18 -15.44 10.08
N LYS A 517 7.06 -16.48 9.24
CA LYS A 517 6.26 -17.68 9.56
C LYS A 517 6.62 -18.35 10.89
N GLN A 518 7.91 -18.29 11.27
CA GLN A 518 8.46 -18.92 12.49
C GLN A 518 8.26 -18.09 13.75
N PHE A 519 7.71 -16.88 13.63
CA PHE A 519 7.44 -15.96 14.72
C PHE A 519 5.93 -15.78 14.98
N ILE A 520 5.07 -16.48 14.24
CA ILE A 520 3.61 -16.33 14.32
C ILE A 520 3.05 -16.52 15.75
N GLN A 521 3.72 -17.33 16.58
CA GLN A 521 3.33 -17.61 17.97
C GLN A 521 3.34 -16.38 18.88
N TYR A 522 4.07 -15.32 18.52
CA TYR A 522 4.03 -14.06 19.27
C TYR A 522 2.69 -13.32 19.13
N SER A 523 1.85 -13.69 18.15
CA SER A 523 0.56 -13.05 17.91
C SER A 523 -0.62 -14.02 17.76
N LYS A 524 -0.35 -15.33 17.74
CA LYS A 524 -1.39 -16.37 17.58
C LYS A 524 -1.16 -17.49 18.57
N ALA A 525 -2.23 -17.88 19.26
CA ALA A 525 -2.27 -19.08 20.06
C ALA A 525 -2.07 -20.34 19.20
N SER A 526 -1.57 -21.41 19.81
CA SER A 526 -1.27 -22.67 19.13
C SER A 526 -2.50 -23.32 18.48
N GLU A 527 -3.67 -23.18 19.08
CA GLU A 527 -4.94 -23.72 18.56
C GLU A 527 -5.33 -23.06 17.25
N ALA A 528 -5.11 -21.74 17.14
CA ALA A 528 -5.39 -20.99 15.92
C ALA A 528 -4.42 -21.40 14.80
N ILE A 529 -3.12 -21.56 15.12
CA ILE A 529 -2.11 -22.02 14.17
C ILE A 529 -2.43 -23.43 13.68
N PHE A 530 -2.79 -24.34 14.59
CA PHE A 530 -3.19 -25.70 14.26
C PHE A 530 -4.40 -25.74 13.32
N LEU A 531 -5.41 -24.90 13.56
CA LEU A 531 -6.56 -24.80 12.67
C LEU A 531 -6.18 -24.27 11.27
N MET A 532 -5.28 -23.28 11.18
CA MET A 532 -4.75 -22.81 9.89
C MET A 532 -4.05 -23.94 9.11
N GLN A 533 -3.25 -24.77 9.80
CA GLN A 533 -2.60 -25.93 9.21
C GLN A 533 -3.63 -26.96 8.69
N ARG A 534 -4.74 -27.18 9.41
CA ARG A 534 -5.82 -28.05 8.94
C ARG A 534 -6.51 -27.52 7.68
N PHE A 535 -6.74 -26.21 7.58
CA PHE A 535 -7.27 -25.62 6.35
C PHE A 535 -6.29 -25.79 5.18
N LYS A 536 -4.99 -25.57 5.41
CA LYS A 536 -3.95 -25.82 4.40
C LYS A 536 -3.95 -27.27 3.93
N ALA A 537 -3.96 -28.23 4.85
CA ALA A 537 -3.98 -29.66 4.52
C ALA A 537 -5.27 -30.07 3.77
N MET A 538 -6.40 -29.43 4.07
CA MET A 538 -7.67 -29.69 3.39
C MET A 538 -7.69 -29.15 1.95
N LEU A 539 -7.22 -27.92 1.73
CA LEU A 539 -7.31 -27.23 0.43
C LEU A 539 -6.12 -27.49 -0.49
N ASP A 540 -4.97 -27.87 0.06
CA ASP A 540 -3.77 -28.25 -0.69
C ASP A 540 -3.02 -29.39 0.03
N PRO A 541 -3.55 -30.63 -0.03
CA PRO A 541 -2.99 -31.78 0.69
C PRO A 541 -1.58 -32.17 0.23
N LYS A 542 -1.19 -31.83 -1.02
CA LYS A 542 0.18 -32.04 -1.52
C LYS A 542 1.14 -30.91 -1.14
N GLY A 543 0.61 -29.79 -0.63
CA GLY A 543 1.41 -28.62 -0.26
C GLY A 543 2.11 -27.96 -1.44
N ILE A 544 1.59 -28.10 -2.67
CA ILE A 544 2.24 -27.55 -3.88
C ILE A 544 2.14 -26.03 -3.96
N LEU A 545 1.13 -25.41 -3.34
CA LEU A 545 0.89 -23.97 -3.40
C LEU A 545 1.72 -23.23 -2.36
N ASN A 546 2.65 -22.43 -2.85
CA ASN A 546 3.54 -21.54 -2.12
C ASN A 546 4.21 -22.21 -0.90
N PRO A 547 4.93 -23.34 -1.10
CA PRO A 547 5.54 -24.09 -0.01
C PRO A 547 6.58 -23.27 0.76
N TYR A 548 7.00 -23.81 1.90
CA TYR A 548 7.92 -23.15 2.85
C TYR A 548 7.37 -21.87 3.47
N LYS A 549 6.11 -21.52 3.19
CA LYS A 549 5.36 -20.35 3.66
C LYS A 549 3.91 -20.81 3.88
N THR A 550 3.04 -20.01 4.47
CA THR A 550 3.25 -18.91 5.43
C THR A 550 3.16 -19.40 6.87
N LEU A 551 2.88 -20.68 7.04
CA LEU A 551 2.72 -21.34 8.34
C LEU A 551 4.06 -21.93 8.79
N PRO A 552 4.29 -22.05 10.11
CA PRO A 552 5.45 -22.72 10.65
C PRO A 552 5.48 -24.19 10.21
N SER A 553 6.70 -24.71 10.01
CA SER A 553 6.90 -26.14 9.76
C SER A 553 6.40 -26.96 10.95
N HIS A 554 5.87 -28.16 10.72
CA HIS A 554 5.57 -29.08 11.83
C HIS A 554 6.86 -29.34 12.63
N SER A 555 6.85 -28.95 13.90
CA SER A 555 7.83 -29.35 14.92
C SER A 555 7.63 -30.81 15.30
#